data_AF-A0A177MU54-F1
#
_entry.id   AF-A0A177MU54-F1
#
_cell.length_a   1.000
_cell.length_b   1.000
_cell.length_c   1.000
_cell.angle_alpha   90.00
_cell.angle_beta   90.00
_cell.angle_gamma   90.00
#
_symmetry.space_group_name_H-M   'P 1'
#
loop_
_entity.id
_entity.type
_entity.pdbx_description
1 polymer ?
#
loop_
_entity_poly.entity_id
_entity_poly.type
_entity_poly.pdbx_seq_one_letter_code
_entity_poly.pdbx_strand_id
1 'polypeptide(L)'
;MGSNYMTDPIVFLIDTLFSLYILAVALRFLLQWTQADFYNPVSQFLVKITHPPLRILRRFIPSIGRIDSSSLVLALLLQIVANFSILAIKGLSVSFVALTLLSFTDLLKMLIDIFVYAIFAGAILSWFAPGSYGSASSILYSLTDPLLNVCRKVLPNMGGIDLSPLVALVLLQLAKMMILPPLHQLVSLLG
;
A
#
# COMPACT_ATOMS: atom_id res chain seq x y z
N MET A 1 -19.59 -8.71 -23.09
CA MET A 1 -18.67 -8.86 -24.24
C MET A 1 -17.45 -9.56 -23.72
N GLY A 2 -17.19 -10.78 -24.20
CA GLY A 2 -16.22 -11.71 -23.61
C GLY A 2 -14.83 -11.11 -23.60
N SER A 3 -14.10 -11.32 -22.50
CA SER A 3 -12.66 -11.09 -22.52
C SER A 3 -12.07 -11.92 -23.66
N ASN A 4 -11.33 -11.27 -24.54
CA ASN A 4 -10.55 -12.00 -25.53
C ASN A 4 -9.55 -12.86 -24.75
N TYR A 5 -9.36 -14.12 -25.13
CA TYR A 5 -8.39 -15.03 -24.50
C TYR A 5 -6.98 -14.38 -24.35
N MET A 6 -6.65 -13.42 -25.21
CA MET A 6 -5.41 -12.64 -25.19
C MET A 6 -5.43 -11.39 -24.30
N THR A 7 -6.59 -10.79 -24.00
CA THR A 7 -6.64 -9.57 -23.18
C THR A 7 -6.37 -9.85 -21.71
N ASP A 8 -6.85 -10.97 -21.17
CA ASP A 8 -6.73 -11.27 -19.74
C ASP A 8 -5.27 -11.46 -19.30
N PRO A 9 -4.42 -12.24 -20.03
CA PRO A 9 -3.00 -12.36 -19.68
C PRO A 9 -2.25 -11.03 -19.77
N ILE A 10 -2.56 -10.18 -20.75
CA ILE A 10 -1.91 -8.88 -20.91
C ILE A 10 -2.29 -7.95 -19.75
N VAL A 11 -3.58 -7.89 -19.39
CA VAL A 11 -4.07 -7.12 -18.25
C VAL A 11 -3.41 -7.60 -16.96
N PHE A 12 -3.32 -8.91 -16.74
CA PHE A 12 -2.64 -9.49 -15.58
C PHE A 12 -1.16 -9.08 -15.50
N LEU A 13 -0.43 -9.13 -16.62
CA LEU A 13 0.98 -8.73 -16.65
C LEU A 13 1.15 -7.25 -16.31
N ILE A 14 0.33 -6.37 -16.89
CA ILE A 14 0.37 -4.93 -16.62
C ILE A 14 0.03 -4.67 -15.15
N ASP A 15 -1.07 -5.23 -14.66
CA ASP A 15 -1.49 -5.09 -13.27
C ASP A 15 -0.41 -5.57 -12.29
N THR A 16 0.18 -6.74 -12.54
CA THR A 16 1.25 -7.30 -11.69
C THR A 16 2.49 -6.42 -11.69
N LEU A 17 2.97 -5.98 -12.85
CA LEU A 17 4.17 -5.16 -12.95
C LEU A 17 3.99 -3.79 -12.28
N PHE A 18 2.87 -3.11 -12.54
CA PHE A 18 2.57 -1.82 -11.93
C PHE A 18 2.32 -1.96 -10.43
N SER A 19 1.51 -2.92 -9.99
CA SER A 19 1.20 -3.11 -8.57
C SER A 19 2.44 -3.43 -7.73
N LEU A 20 3.36 -4.27 -8.23
CA LEU A 20 4.63 -4.55 -7.54
C LEU A 20 5.51 -3.29 -7.42
N TYR A 21 5.55 -2.47 -8.47
CA TYR A 21 6.33 -1.23 -8.44
C TYR A 21 5.71 -0.17 -7.52
N ILE A 22 4.39 0.01 -7.59
CA ILE A 22 3.63 0.92 -6.72
C ILE A 22 3.73 0.46 -5.27
N LEU A 23 3.67 -0.85 -5.01
CA LEU A 23 3.90 -1.44 -3.70
C LEU A 23 5.30 -1.08 -3.18
N ALA A 24 6.34 -1.15 -4.01
CA ALA A 24 7.69 -0.76 -3.59
C ALA A 24 7.77 0.74 -3.22
N VAL A 25 7.12 1.62 -3.99
CA VAL A 25 7.04 3.06 -3.69
C VAL A 25 6.23 3.32 -2.41
N ALA A 26 5.10 2.64 -2.24
CA ALA A 26 4.24 2.75 -1.07
C ALA A 26 4.93 2.24 0.19
N LEU A 27 5.61 1.10 0.13
CA LEU A 27 6.41 0.58 1.24
C LEU A 27 7.52 1.55 1.61
N ARG A 28 8.28 2.09 0.63
CA ARG A 28 9.28 3.11 0.92
C ARG A 28 8.68 4.30 1.66
N PHE A 29 7.55 4.82 1.18
CA PHE A 29 6.86 5.92 1.82
C PHE A 29 6.49 5.59 3.27
N LEU A 30 5.90 4.42 3.50
CA LEU A 30 5.49 3.97 4.82
C LEU A 30 6.67 3.75 5.76
N LEU A 31 7.78 3.15 5.29
CA LEU A 31 8.98 2.98 6.10
C LEU A 31 9.59 4.32 6.53
N GLN A 32 9.57 5.32 5.64
CA GLN A 32 10.00 6.66 6.01
C GLN A 32 9.04 7.30 7.01
N TRP A 33 7.72 7.10 6.84
CA TRP A 33 6.70 7.62 7.74
C TRP A 33 6.79 7.01 9.15
N THR A 34 7.02 5.70 9.26
CA THR A 34 7.21 5.00 10.53
C THR A 34 8.63 5.10 11.08
N GLN A 35 9.55 5.78 10.38
CA GLN A 35 10.95 5.91 10.75
C GLN A 35 11.65 4.55 10.96
N ALA A 36 11.33 3.57 10.10
CA ALA A 36 11.98 2.28 10.10
C ALA A 36 13.48 2.42 9.76
N ASP A 37 14.30 1.52 10.28
CA ASP A 37 15.75 1.56 10.10
C ASP A 37 16.17 1.53 8.61
N PHE A 38 16.83 2.60 8.15
CA PHE A 38 17.34 2.73 6.79
C PHE A 38 18.54 1.84 6.51
N TYR A 39 19.23 1.33 7.53
CA TYR A 39 20.32 0.37 7.37
C TYR A 39 19.81 -1.05 7.08
N ASN A 40 18.51 -1.29 7.24
CA ASN A 40 17.92 -2.58 6.93
C ASN A 40 18.03 -2.91 5.43
N PRO A 41 18.50 -4.12 5.04
CA PRO A 41 18.64 -4.52 3.64
C PRO A 41 17.39 -4.34 2.78
N VAL A 42 16.20 -4.59 3.34
CA VAL A 42 14.92 -4.43 2.62
C VAL A 42 14.60 -2.95 2.43
N SER A 43 14.88 -2.10 3.42
CA SER A 43 14.75 -0.65 3.30
C SER A 43 15.68 -0.10 2.21
N GLN A 44 16.95 -0.52 2.21
CA GLN A 44 17.92 -0.14 1.19
C GLN A 44 17.52 -0.60 -0.22
N PHE A 45 16.98 -1.82 -0.35
CA PHE A 45 16.46 -2.34 -1.60
C PHE A 45 15.32 -1.50 -2.16
N LEU A 46 14.31 -1.19 -1.33
CA LEU A 46 13.18 -0.35 -1.72
C LEU A 46 13.66 1.05 -2.11
N VAL A 47 14.57 1.64 -1.33
CA VAL A 47 15.16 2.94 -1.64
C VAL A 47 15.89 2.91 -2.98
N LYS A 48 16.67 1.87 -3.26
CA LYS A 48 17.45 1.75 -4.49
C LYS A 48 16.58 1.66 -5.74
N ILE A 49 15.51 0.86 -5.71
CA ILE A 49 14.62 0.65 -6.86
C ILE A 49 13.73 1.87 -7.15
N THR A 50 13.31 2.56 -6.10
CA THR A 50 12.37 3.69 -6.23
C THR A 50 13.08 5.03 -6.44
N HIS A 51 14.38 5.13 -6.13
CA HIS A 51 15.12 6.38 -6.20
C HIS A 51 15.18 7.03 -7.60
N PRO A 52 15.40 6.30 -8.73
CA PRO A 52 15.56 6.93 -10.03
C PRO A 52 14.39 7.84 -10.45
N PRO A 53 13.11 7.39 -10.45
CA PRO A 53 11.99 8.28 -10.76
C PRO A 53 11.73 9.31 -9.67
N LEU A 54 11.93 8.97 -8.39
CA LEU A 54 11.78 9.93 -7.30
C LEU A 54 12.75 11.10 -7.42
N ARG A 55 13.98 10.87 -7.89
CA ARG A 55 14.96 11.93 -8.09
C ARG A 55 14.49 12.96 -9.12
N ILE A 56 13.84 12.49 -10.19
CA ILE A 56 13.28 13.36 -11.22
C ILE A 56 12.11 14.16 -10.63
N LEU A 57 11.21 13.49 -9.92
CA LEU A 57 10.01 14.12 -9.37
C LEU A 57 10.33 15.12 -8.24
N ARG A 58 11.35 14.85 -7.42
CA ARG A 58 11.84 15.74 -6.36
C ARG A 58 12.35 17.08 -6.89
N ARG A 59 12.63 17.19 -8.20
CA ARG A 59 12.97 18.47 -8.83
C ARG A 59 11.76 19.42 -8.87
N PHE A 60 10.54 18.88 -8.92
CA PHE A 60 9.30 19.65 -9.03
C PHE A 60 8.51 19.68 -7.73
N ILE A 61 8.58 18.59 -6.95
CA ILE A 61 7.78 18.41 -5.73
C ILE A 61 8.74 18.18 -4.57
N PRO A 62 9.01 19.19 -3.74
CA PRO A 62 9.88 19.04 -2.58
C PRO A 62 9.20 18.20 -1.49
N SER A 63 10.01 17.48 -0.72
CA SER A 63 9.56 16.75 0.47
C SER A 63 9.09 17.72 1.55
N ILE A 64 7.91 17.48 2.14
CA ILE A 64 7.32 18.34 3.17
C ILE A 64 7.56 17.70 4.55
N GLY A 65 8.52 18.26 5.30
CA GLY A 65 8.86 17.77 6.63
C GLY A 65 9.32 16.31 6.64
N ARG A 66 8.64 15.46 7.42
CA ARG A 66 8.93 14.01 7.53
C ARG A 66 8.28 13.17 6.42
N ILE A 67 7.36 13.75 5.65
CA ILE A 67 6.56 13.06 4.63
C ILE A 67 7.22 13.24 3.27
N ASP A 68 7.56 12.13 2.60
CA ASP A 68 8.03 12.16 1.21
C ASP A 68 6.85 12.31 0.26
N SER A 69 6.36 13.54 0.12
CA SER A 69 5.29 13.94 -0.81
C SER A 69 5.57 13.47 -2.25
N SER A 70 6.83 13.45 -2.67
CA SER A 70 7.22 12.94 -3.99
C SER A 70 6.86 11.46 -4.15
N SER A 71 6.96 10.65 -3.09
CA SER A 71 6.59 9.23 -3.14
C SER A 71 5.09 9.02 -3.31
N LEU A 72 4.25 9.82 -2.65
CA LEU A 72 2.80 9.77 -2.83
C LEU A 72 2.39 10.18 -4.24
N VAL A 73 2.99 11.26 -4.77
CA VAL A 73 2.68 11.72 -6.12
C VAL A 73 3.16 10.72 -7.16
N LEU A 74 4.34 10.13 -6.98
CA LEU A 74 4.83 9.08 -7.88
C LEU A 74 3.88 7.87 -7.87
N ALA A 75 3.47 7.40 -6.68
CA ALA A 75 2.55 6.28 -6.57
C ALA A 75 1.20 6.57 -7.26
N LEU A 76 0.66 7.77 -7.09
CA LEU A 76 -0.59 8.18 -7.75
C LEU A 76 -0.44 8.24 -9.28
N LEU A 77 0.64 8.84 -9.78
CA LEU A 77 0.91 8.90 -11.22
C LEU A 77 1.06 7.50 -11.83
N LEU A 78 1.78 6.61 -11.16
CA LEU A 78 1.91 5.22 -11.60
C LEU A 78 0.57 4.50 -11.61
N GLN A 79 -0.29 4.73 -10.62
CA GLN A 79 -1.63 4.13 -10.58
C GLN A 79 -2.53 4.68 -11.69
N ILE A 80 -2.42 5.97 -12.03
CA ILE A 80 -3.11 6.56 -13.19
C ILE A 80 -2.67 5.89 -14.48
N VAL A 81 -1.35 5.74 -14.69
CA VAL A 81 -0.80 5.08 -15.88
C VAL A 81 -1.23 3.61 -15.95
N ALA A 82 -1.21 2.89 -14.83
CA ALA A 82 -1.64 1.49 -14.77
C ALA A 82 -3.12 1.33 -15.16
N ASN A 83 -3.99 2.09 -14.50
CA ASN A 83 -5.44 2.04 -14.74
C ASN A 83 -5.79 2.47 -16.16
N PHE A 84 -5.15 3.54 -16.66
CA PHE A 84 -5.31 3.97 -18.05
C PHE A 84 -4.91 2.87 -19.03
N SER A 85 -3.76 2.23 -18.84
CA SER A 85 -3.27 1.15 -19.71
C SER A 85 -4.24 -0.03 -19.74
N ILE A 86 -4.74 -0.45 -18.58
CA ILE A 86 -5.70 -1.55 -18.44
C ILE A 86 -7.04 -1.21 -19.10
N LEU A 87 -7.57 0.00 -18.87
CA LEU A 87 -8.84 0.45 -19.44
C LEU A 87 -8.75 0.60 -20.96
N ALA A 88 -7.64 1.13 -21.48
CA ALA A 88 -7.39 1.24 -22.91
C ALA A 88 -7.39 -0.12 -23.61
N ILE A 89 -6.77 -1.14 -23.01
CA ILE A 89 -6.77 -2.52 -23.54
C ILE A 89 -8.17 -3.14 -23.51
N LYS A 90 -8.96 -2.82 -22.49
CA LYS A 90 -10.36 -3.25 -22.38
C LYS A 90 -11.32 -2.48 -23.31
N GLY A 91 -10.82 -1.46 -24.02
CA GLY A 91 -11.65 -0.60 -24.88
C GLY A 91 -12.64 0.26 -24.08
N LEU A 92 -12.37 0.50 -22.80
CA LEU A 92 -13.21 1.29 -21.92
C LEU A 92 -12.67 2.72 -21.86
N SER A 93 -13.52 3.69 -22.18
CA SER A 93 -13.21 5.11 -21.96
C SER A 93 -13.85 5.57 -20.66
N VAL A 94 -13.03 6.16 -19.80
CA VAL A 94 -13.39 6.68 -18.48
C VAL A 94 -13.00 8.15 -18.44
N SER A 95 -13.78 8.99 -17.77
CA SER A 95 -13.46 10.41 -17.67
C SER A 95 -12.13 10.62 -16.92
N PHE A 96 -11.42 11.71 -17.18
CA PHE A 96 -10.16 12.00 -16.46
C PHE A 96 -10.38 12.08 -14.94
N VAL A 97 -11.53 12.62 -14.52
CA VAL A 97 -11.91 12.71 -13.10
C VAL A 97 -12.18 11.32 -12.52
N ALA A 98 -12.93 10.46 -13.23
CA ALA A 98 -13.17 9.10 -12.79
C ALA A 98 -11.87 8.27 -12.72
N LEU A 99 -10.96 8.44 -13.69
CA LEU A 99 -9.65 7.77 -13.69
C LEU A 99 -8.80 8.18 -12.49
N THR A 100 -8.70 9.48 -12.20
CA THR A 100 -7.93 9.97 -11.06
C THR A 100 -8.51 9.52 -9.73
N LEU A 101 -9.85 9.53 -9.59
CA LEU A 101 -10.53 9.03 -8.40
C LEU A 101 -10.37 7.51 -8.23
N LEU A 102 -10.45 6.75 -9.32
CA LEU A 102 -10.20 5.31 -9.33
C LEU A 102 -8.77 5.01 -8.86
N SER A 103 -7.77 5.68 -9.44
CA SER A 103 -6.37 5.52 -9.05
C SER A 103 -6.11 5.92 -7.60
N PHE A 104 -6.76 6.98 -7.10
CA PHE A 104 -6.70 7.31 -5.69
C PHE A 104 -7.28 6.19 -4.80
N THR A 105 -8.42 5.63 -5.21
CA THR A 105 -9.10 4.54 -4.49
C THR A 105 -8.25 3.28 -4.45
N ASP A 106 -7.64 2.89 -5.57
CA ASP A 106 -6.76 1.72 -5.65
C ASP A 106 -5.50 1.89 -4.81
N LEU A 107 -4.90 3.10 -4.82
CA LEU A 107 -3.76 3.41 -3.98
C LEU A 107 -4.11 3.34 -2.48
N LEU A 108 -5.28 3.88 -2.10
CA LEU A 108 -5.77 3.81 -0.72
C LEU A 108 -6.04 2.36 -0.29
N LYS A 109 -6.65 1.55 -1.17
CA LYS A 109 -6.83 0.11 -0.95
C LYS A 109 -5.48 -0.58 -0.73
N MET A 110 -4.48 -0.30 -1.58
CA MET A 110 -3.15 -0.88 -1.45
C MET A 110 -2.48 -0.51 -0.11
N LEU A 111 -2.57 0.75 0.32
CA LEU A 111 -2.03 1.17 1.61
C LEU A 111 -2.66 0.41 2.77
N ILE A 112 -3.98 0.21 2.75
CA ILE A 112 -4.65 -0.59 3.80
C ILE A 112 -4.22 -2.06 3.71
N ASP A 113 -4.16 -2.62 2.51
CA ASP A 113 -3.72 -4.00 2.27
C ASP A 113 -2.29 -4.25 2.79
N ILE A 114 -1.38 -3.28 2.62
CA ILE A 114 -0.03 -3.36 3.19
C ILE A 114 -0.09 -3.55 4.71
N PHE A 115 -0.89 -2.76 5.44
CA PHE A 115 -1.01 -2.92 6.89
C PHE A 115 -1.66 -4.26 7.27
N VAL A 116 -2.71 -4.68 6.56
CA VAL A 116 -3.37 -5.96 6.80
C VAL A 116 -2.36 -7.11 6.66
N TYR A 117 -1.65 -7.17 5.53
CA TYR A 117 -0.67 -8.23 5.30
C TYR A 117 0.54 -8.13 6.24
N ALA A 118 1.00 -6.93 6.57
CA ALA A 118 2.12 -6.76 7.50
C ALA A 118 1.75 -7.18 8.94
N ILE A 119 0.56 -6.83 9.43
CA ILE A 119 0.08 -7.25 10.76
C ILE A 119 -0.11 -8.77 10.77
N PHE A 120 -0.73 -9.33 9.72
CA PHE A 120 -0.94 -10.76 9.61
C PHE A 120 0.39 -11.53 9.59
N ALA A 121 1.36 -11.08 8.80
CA ALA A 121 2.71 -11.65 8.77
C ALA A 121 3.41 -11.54 10.13
N GLY A 122 3.32 -10.38 10.80
CA GLY A 122 3.86 -10.19 12.14
C GLY A 122 3.24 -11.11 13.19
N ALA A 123 1.92 -11.30 13.15
CA ALA A 123 1.21 -12.22 14.04
C ALA A 123 1.65 -13.68 13.83
N ILE A 124 1.78 -14.12 12.58
CA ILE A 124 2.33 -15.45 12.25
C ILE A 124 3.75 -15.59 12.79
N LEU A 125 4.64 -14.63 12.51
CA LEU A 125 6.03 -14.68 12.98
C LEU A 125 6.13 -14.75 14.50
N SER A 126 5.23 -14.08 15.22
CA SER A 126 5.21 -14.09 16.69
C SER A 126 4.92 -15.48 17.28
N TRP A 127 4.18 -16.33 16.55
CA TRP A 127 3.89 -17.71 16.97
C TRP A 127 5.02 -18.67 16.65
N PHE A 128 5.64 -18.53 15.46
CA PHE A 128 6.65 -19.48 14.99
C PHE A 128 8.07 -19.16 15.50
N ALA A 129 8.39 -17.89 15.76
CA ALA A 129 9.73 -17.48 16.16
C ALA A 129 9.73 -16.37 17.23
N PRO A 130 9.28 -16.67 18.47
CA PRO A 130 9.38 -15.73 19.58
C PRO A 130 10.85 -15.32 19.80
N GLY A 131 11.18 -14.05 19.62
CA GLY A 131 12.52 -13.51 19.88
C GLY A 131 13.54 -13.60 18.74
N SER A 132 13.17 -14.08 17.54
CA SER A 132 14.04 -14.02 16.36
C SER A 132 13.87 -12.68 15.63
N TYR A 133 14.82 -11.77 15.82
CA TYR A 133 14.82 -10.44 15.21
C TYR A 133 15.66 -10.42 13.92
N GLY A 134 15.17 -11.04 12.85
CA GLY A 134 15.76 -10.91 11.51
C GLY A 134 15.38 -9.57 10.85
N SER A 135 16.11 -9.16 9.81
CA SER A 135 15.87 -7.89 9.09
C SER A 135 14.44 -7.72 8.58
N ALA A 136 13.78 -8.79 8.12
CA ALA A 136 12.39 -8.72 7.68
C ALA A 136 11.42 -8.46 8.85
N SER A 137 11.65 -9.11 10.00
CA SER A 137 10.81 -8.96 11.19
C SER A 137 10.88 -7.55 11.77
N SER A 138 12.07 -6.93 11.81
CA SER A 138 12.24 -5.58 12.36
C SER A 138 11.50 -4.53 11.53
N ILE A 139 11.44 -4.70 10.21
CA ILE A 139 10.62 -3.85 9.34
C ILE A 139 9.13 -4.07 9.60
N LEU A 140 8.67 -5.32 9.68
CA LEU A 140 7.27 -5.61 9.92
C LEU A 140 6.79 -4.99 11.24
N TYR A 141 7.59 -5.12 12.31
CA TYR A 141 7.30 -4.46 13.58
C TYR A 141 7.31 -2.94 13.45
N SER A 142 8.35 -2.34 12.85
CA SER A 142 8.42 -0.88 12.68
C SER A 142 7.24 -0.32 11.88
N LEU A 143 6.79 -1.06 10.86
CA LEU A 143 5.67 -0.67 10.01
C LEU A 143 4.32 -0.76 10.73
N THR A 144 4.12 -1.79 11.55
CA THR A 144 2.83 -2.09 12.19
C THR A 144 2.67 -1.47 13.57
N ASP A 145 3.77 -1.17 14.27
CA ASP A 145 3.79 -0.69 15.65
C ASP A 145 2.96 0.58 15.89
N PRO A 146 2.96 1.62 15.01
CA PRO A 146 2.12 2.79 15.22
C PRO A 146 0.63 2.44 15.31
N LEU A 147 0.15 1.51 14.48
CA LEU A 147 -1.25 1.09 14.45
C LEU A 147 -1.57 0.14 15.61
N LEU A 148 -0.68 -0.81 15.89
CA LEU A 148 -0.83 -1.75 17.00
C LEU A 148 -0.81 -1.03 18.35
N ASN A 149 0.03 0.00 18.52
CA ASN A 149 0.08 0.80 19.74
C ASN A 149 -1.22 1.58 19.98
N VAL A 150 -1.92 2.02 18.94
CA VAL A 150 -3.25 2.63 19.10
C VAL A 150 -4.24 1.58 19.63
N CYS A 151 -4.20 0.36 19.11
CA CYS A 151 -5.06 -0.73 19.59
C CYS A 151 -4.72 -1.15 21.03
N ARG A 152 -3.42 -1.25 21.38
CA ARG A 152 -2.94 -1.57 22.74
C ARG A 152 -3.40 -0.56 23.79
N LYS A 153 -3.58 0.70 23.42
CA LYS A 153 -4.07 1.75 24.33
C LYS A 153 -5.56 1.60 24.67
N VAL A 154 -6.33 0.93 23.81
CA VAL A 154 -7.77 0.74 24.00
C VAL A 154 -8.07 -0.60 24.67
N LEU A 155 -7.23 -1.61 24.44
CA LEU A 155 -7.43 -2.95 24.97
C LEU A 155 -6.92 -3.08 26.43
N PRO A 156 -7.68 -3.75 27.31
CA PRO A 156 -7.19 -4.09 28.64
C PRO A 156 -6.06 -5.14 28.55
N ASN A 157 -5.19 -5.19 29.55
CA ASN A 157 -4.10 -6.18 29.61
C ASN A 157 -4.67 -7.60 29.83
N MET A 158 -4.73 -8.41 28.78
CA MET A 158 -5.32 -9.76 28.80
C MET A 158 -4.30 -10.87 29.13
N GLY A 159 -3.54 -10.70 30.21
CA GLY A 159 -2.73 -11.80 30.76
C GLY A 159 -1.57 -12.27 29.86
N GLY A 160 -0.92 -11.36 29.12
CA GLY A 160 0.31 -11.64 28.37
C GLY A 160 0.14 -12.03 26.90
N ILE A 161 -1.09 -12.19 26.41
CA ILE A 161 -1.38 -12.39 24.98
C ILE A 161 -1.75 -11.05 24.35
N ASP A 162 -1.01 -10.62 23.33
CA ASP A 162 -1.32 -9.39 22.58
C ASP A 162 -2.42 -9.66 21.54
N LEU A 163 -3.66 -9.27 21.84
CA LEU A 163 -4.80 -9.33 20.90
C LEU A 163 -4.90 -8.11 19.97
N SER A 164 -4.00 -7.14 20.10
CA SER A 164 -4.00 -5.93 19.28
C SER A 164 -3.90 -6.21 17.79
N PRO A 165 -3.13 -7.22 17.30
CA PRO A 165 -3.12 -7.59 15.89
C PRO A 165 -4.50 -7.99 15.36
N LEU A 166 -5.25 -8.79 16.13
CA LEU A 166 -6.59 -9.23 15.73
C LEU A 166 -7.54 -8.04 15.61
N VAL A 167 -7.53 -7.15 16.60
CA VAL A 167 -8.39 -5.95 16.61
C VAL A 167 -8.02 -5.00 15.49
N ALA A 168 -6.72 -4.77 15.25
CA ALA A 168 -6.25 -3.95 14.14
C ALA A 168 -6.70 -4.52 12.79
N LEU A 169 -6.60 -5.84 12.57
CA LEU A 169 -7.08 -6.48 11.35
C LEU A 169 -8.58 -6.29 11.14
N VAL A 170 -9.39 -6.46 12.19
CA VAL A 170 -10.84 -6.24 12.12
C VAL A 170 -11.15 -4.77 11.79
N LEU A 171 -10.50 -3.81 12.46
CA LEU A 171 -10.72 -2.39 12.20
C LEU A 171 -10.30 -1.97 10.79
N LEU A 172 -9.17 -2.47 10.29
CA LEU A 172 -8.73 -2.20 8.92
C LEU A 172 -9.69 -2.81 7.89
N GLN A 173 -10.19 -4.03 8.14
CA GLN A 173 -11.14 -4.67 7.24
C GLN A 173 -12.50 -3.93 7.23
N LEU A 174 -12.97 -3.49 8.40
CA LEU A 174 -14.15 -2.63 8.50
C LEU A 174 -13.93 -1.30 7.78
N ALA A 175 -12.76 -0.67 7.93
CA ALA A 175 -12.42 0.55 7.21
C ALA A 175 -12.45 0.34 5.69
N LYS A 176 -11.91 -0.78 5.17
CA LYS A 176 -12.03 -1.12 3.75
C LYS A 176 -13.47 -1.27 3.30
N MET A 177 -14.29 -1.98 4.08
CA MET A 177 -15.71 -2.22 3.76
C MET A 177 -16.54 -0.94 3.80
N MET A 178 -16.16 0.05 4.61
CA MET A 178 -16.89 1.32 4.72
C MET A 178 -16.40 2.38 3.74
N ILE A 179 -15.09 2.46 3.48
CA ILE A 179 -14.48 3.56 2.73
C ILE A 179 -14.44 3.25 1.22
N LEU A 180 -14.10 2.02 0.82
CA LEU A 180 -13.88 1.71 -0.59
C LEU A 180 -15.17 1.69 -1.43
N PRO A 181 -16.29 1.07 -0.99
CA PRO A 181 -17.48 0.99 -1.83
C PRO A 181 -18.07 2.36 -2.21
N PRO A 182 -18.19 3.34 -1.31
CA PRO A 182 -18.62 4.69 -1.69
C PRO A 182 -17.72 5.34 -2.73
N LEU A 183 -16.40 5.16 -2.63
CA LEU A 183 -15.45 5.70 -3.61
C LEU A 183 -15.62 5.05 -4.99
N HIS A 184 -15.79 3.73 -5.04
CA HIS A 184 -16.08 3.04 -6.31
C HIS A 184 -17.44 3.44 -6.90
N GLN A 185 -18.44 3.70 -6.06
CA GLN A 185 -19.73 4.22 -6.50
C GLN A 185 -19.58 5.63 -7.10
N LEU A 186 -18.74 6.49 -6.51
CA LEU A 186 -18.45 7.80 -7.10
C LEU A 186 -17.75 7.66 -8.46
N VAL A 187 -16.81 6.72 -8.61
CA VAL A 187 -16.16 6.45 -9.91
C VAL A 187 -17.20 6.04 -10.95
N SER A 188 -18.11 5.12 -10.64
CA SER A 188 -19.13 4.67 -11.60
C SER A 188 -20.14 5.74 -11.99
N LEU A 189 -20.38 6.73 -11.12
CA LEU A 189 -21.19 7.91 -11.43
C LEU A 189 -20.47 8.91 -12.35
N LEU A 190 -19.15 8.91 -12.35
CA LEU A 190 -18.31 9.85 -13.11
C LEU A 190 -17.89 9.33 -14.50
N GLY A 191 -18.37 8.13 -14.89
CA GLY A 191 -18.22 7.55 -16.22
C GLY A 191 -17.09 6.54 -16.32
#